data_AF-E9GIX7-F1
#
_entry.id   AF-E9GIX7-F1
#
_cell.length_a   1.000
_cell.length_b   1.000
_cell.length_c   1.000
_cell.angle_alpha   90.00
_cell.angle_beta   90.00
_cell.angle_gamma   90.00
#
_symmetry.space_group_name_H-M   'P 1'
#
loop_
_entity.id
_entity.type
_entity.pdbx_description
1 polymer ?
#
loop_
_entity_poly.entity_id
_entity_poly.type
_entity_poly.pdbx_seq_one_letter_code
_entity_poly.pdbx_strand_id
1 'polypeptide(L)'
;MNANFFAAVLLMLSAFVSIVYGLPTGAPTTACKSMTPNHLNYRPQTSASPFRTVPANTLMAVGENLDILLETTATNQFRGFLTMAFDASNTGAGPIGIISSVSDGQVIECTAGFLNAATHVDNVDKSQVSLVWTAPADFTGTVVFWTTFVQAQDIFWVQVPSATVTVA
;
A
#
# COMPACT_ATOMS: atom_id res chain seq x y z
N MET A 1 10.23 50.57 -1.73
CA MET A 1 10.44 49.10 -1.67
C MET A 1 10.48 48.60 -3.10
N ASN A 2 11.63 48.08 -3.55
CA ASN A 2 11.91 47.84 -4.98
C ASN A 2 11.15 46.62 -5.52
N ALA A 3 10.57 46.74 -6.71
CA ALA A 3 9.94 45.64 -7.46
C ALA A 3 10.87 44.42 -7.63
N ASN A 4 12.18 44.66 -7.64
CA ASN A 4 13.21 43.62 -7.71
C ASN A 4 13.24 42.71 -6.46
N PHE A 5 12.82 43.21 -5.29
CA PHE A 5 12.73 42.40 -4.06
C PHE A 5 11.55 41.42 -4.14
N PHE A 6 10.40 41.86 -4.65
CA PHE A 6 9.24 40.99 -4.86
C PHE A 6 9.49 39.93 -5.93
N ALA A 7 10.16 40.31 -7.03
CA ALA A 7 10.55 39.38 -8.08
C ALA A 7 11.51 38.29 -7.57
N ALA A 8 12.49 38.65 -6.74
CA ALA A 8 13.43 37.70 -6.15
C ALA A 8 12.76 36.73 -5.17
N VAL A 9 11.78 37.20 -4.39
CA VAL A 9 10.99 36.36 -3.48
C VAL A 9 10.10 35.39 -4.28
N LEU A 10 9.45 35.84 -5.35
CA LEU A 10 8.65 34.96 -6.22
C LEU A 10 9.49 33.89 -6.92
N LEU A 11 10.71 34.23 -7.34
CA LEU A 11 11.64 33.28 -7.99
C LEU A 11 12.20 32.24 -7.00
N MET A 12 12.35 32.59 -5.72
CA MET A 12 12.75 31.65 -4.68
C MET A 12 11.61 30.70 -4.27
N LEU A 13 10.36 31.15 -4.34
CA LEU A 13 9.17 30.32 -4.06
C LEU A 13 8.84 29.31 -5.17
N SER A 14 9.26 29.56 -6.42
CA SER A 14 9.04 28.62 -7.54
C SER A 14 10.05 27.48 -7.62
N ALA A 15 11.13 27.50 -6.81
CA ALA A 15 12.21 26.50 -6.85
C ALA A 15 11.96 25.25 -5.99
N PHE A 16 10.85 25.17 -5.25
CA PHE A 16 10.50 24.01 -4.41
C PHE A 16 9.54 23.02 -5.10
N VAL A 17 9.63 22.85 -6.41
CA VAL A 17 9.02 21.68 -7.06
C VAL A 17 9.93 20.49 -6.80
N SER A 18 9.77 19.89 -5.62
CA SER A 18 10.43 18.63 -5.28
C SER A 18 9.88 17.56 -6.22
N ILE A 19 10.63 17.20 -7.26
CA ILE A 19 10.33 16.04 -8.09
C ILE A 19 10.61 14.82 -7.21
N VAL A 20 9.58 14.34 -6.52
CA VAL A 20 9.64 13.07 -5.79
C VAL A 20 9.60 11.98 -6.86
N TYR A 21 10.77 11.53 -7.31
CA TYR A 21 10.87 10.29 -8.06
C TYR A 21 10.31 9.18 -7.17
N GLY A 22 9.36 8.39 -7.69
CA GLY A 22 8.97 7.15 -7.03
C GLY A 22 10.21 6.27 -6.89
N LEU A 23 10.73 6.15 -5.68
CA LEU A 23 11.94 5.38 -5.43
C LEU A 23 11.61 3.89 -5.59
N PRO A 24 12.55 3.08 -6.12
CA PRO A 24 12.35 1.64 -6.22
C PRO A 24 12.30 0.96 -4.84
N THR A 25 12.59 1.68 -3.75
CA THR A 25 12.83 1.15 -2.41
C THR A 25 11.58 1.04 -1.54
N GLY A 26 10.39 0.94 -2.14
CA GLY A 26 9.12 0.85 -1.41
C GLY A 26 8.33 2.15 -1.34
N ALA A 27 7.06 2.02 -0.95
CA ALA A 27 6.14 3.15 -0.82
C ALA A 27 6.51 4.05 0.38
N PRO A 28 6.53 5.38 0.21
CA PRO A 28 6.69 6.30 1.34
C PRO A 28 5.43 6.30 2.21
N THR A 29 5.57 6.64 3.49
CA THR A 29 4.42 6.74 4.43
C THR A 29 3.37 7.77 4.00
N THR A 30 3.76 8.76 3.19
CA THR A 30 2.83 9.72 2.59
C THR A 30 1.84 9.09 1.60
N ALA A 31 2.14 7.90 1.07
CA ALA A 31 1.24 7.15 0.19
C ALA A 31 0.15 6.40 0.96
N CYS A 32 0.28 6.21 2.28
CA CYS A 32 -0.63 5.36 3.07
C CYS A 32 -2.09 5.82 2.96
N LYS A 33 -2.35 7.12 3.02
CA LYS A 33 -3.74 7.65 3.03
C LYS A 33 -4.48 7.39 1.71
N SER A 34 -3.82 7.62 0.58
CA SER A 34 -4.44 7.43 -0.74
C SER A 34 -4.25 6.02 -1.28
N MET A 35 -3.24 5.31 -0.79
CA MET A 35 -2.64 4.11 -1.41
C MET A 35 -2.19 4.33 -2.86
N THR A 36 -2.08 5.57 -3.31
CA THR A 36 -1.70 5.90 -4.69
C THR A 36 -0.20 6.09 -4.78
N PRO A 37 0.50 5.40 -5.70
CA PRO A 37 1.92 5.63 -5.89
C PRO A 37 2.17 7.02 -6.46
N ASN A 38 3.26 7.66 -6.06
CA ASN A 38 3.62 8.99 -6.56
C ASN A 38 4.37 8.88 -7.90
N HIS A 39 3.63 8.58 -8.96
CA HIS A 39 4.14 8.45 -10.33
C HIS A 39 3.69 9.61 -11.23
N LEU A 40 4.02 10.85 -10.86
CA LEU A 40 4.03 12.02 -11.76
C LEU A 40 2.89 12.08 -12.80
N ASN A 41 1.68 12.43 -12.36
CA ASN A 41 0.45 12.65 -13.16
C ASN A 41 -0.22 11.40 -13.77
N TYR A 42 0.31 10.19 -13.60
CA TYR A 42 -0.42 8.98 -14.00
C TYR A 42 -1.61 8.70 -13.08
N ARG A 43 -2.63 8.04 -13.62
CA ARG A 43 -3.86 7.66 -12.90
C ARG A 43 -3.95 6.14 -12.77
N PRO A 44 -4.63 5.64 -11.73
CA PRO A 44 -4.89 4.21 -11.60
C PRO A 44 -5.64 3.67 -12.82
N GLN A 45 -5.35 2.42 -13.17
CA GLN A 45 -6.11 1.67 -14.15
C GLN A 45 -7.54 1.43 -13.65
N THR A 46 -8.51 1.54 -14.55
CA THR A 46 -9.93 1.30 -14.26
C THR A 46 -10.40 -0.12 -14.63
N SER A 47 -9.56 -0.86 -15.35
CA SER A 47 -9.78 -2.27 -15.65
C SER A 47 -9.63 -3.13 -14.39
N ALA A 48 -10.12 -4.37 -14.44
CA ALA A 48 -9.87 -5.34 -13.38
C ALA A 48 -8.35 -5.57 -13.22
N SER A 49 -7.90 -5.62 -11.97
CA SER A 49 -6.51 -5.95 -11.65
C SER A 49 -6.20 -7.40 -12.05
N PRO A 50 -5.08 -7.65 -12.76
CA PRO A 50 -4.59 -9.00 -13.00
C PRO A 50 -3.85 -9.57 -11.77
N PHE A 51 -3.86 -8.86 -10.65
CA PHE A 51 -3.24 -9.26 -9.38
C PHE A 51 -4.29 -9.26 -8.27
N ARG A 52 -4.13 -10.17 -7.30
CA ARG A 52 -5.05 -10.31 -6.18
C ARG A 52 -4.31 -10.53 -4.86
N THR A 53 -5.02 -10.24 -3.77
CA THR A 53 -4.61 -10.54 -2.40
C THR A 53 -5.48 -11.68 -1.90
N VAL A 54 -4.87 -12.78 -1.49
CA VAL A 54 -5.55 -14.02 -1.09
C VAL A 54 -5.19 -14.35 0.35
N PRO A 55 -6.12 -14.14 1.30
CA PRO A 55 -6.01 -14.69 2.63
C PRO A 55 -6.05 -16.21 2.61
N ALA A 56 -5.21 -16.88 3.40
CA ALA A 56 -5.20 -18.34 3.50
C ALA A 56 -6.52 -18.88 4.06
N ASN A 57 -7.11 -18.15 5.02
CA ASN A 57 -8.39 -18.46 5.65
C ASN A 57 -9.32 -17.25 5.61
N THR A 58 -10.63 -17.50 5.61
CA THR A 58 -11.68 -16.47 5.71
C THR A 58 -12.29 -16.35 7.11
N LEU A 59 -11.81 -17.17 8.06
CA LEU A 59 -12.19 -17.15 9.48
C LEU A 59 -10.94 -17.40 10.30
N MET A 60 -10.74 -16.61 11.36
CA MET A 60 -9.62 -16.76 12.28
C MET A 60 -9.97 -16.27 13.67
N ALA A 61 -9.21 -16.74 14.67
CA ALA A 61 -9.35 -16.29 16.05
C ALA A 61 -8.65 -14.94 16.28
N VAL A 62 -9.10 -14.23 17.32
CA VAL A 62 -8.44 -13.01 17.79
C VAL A 62 -6.98 -13.30 18.17
N GLY A 63 -6.05 -12.47 17.68
CA GLY A 63 -4.61 -12.61 17.93
C GLY A 63 -3.92 -13.74 17.15
N GLU A 64 -4.63 -14.46 16.29
CA GLU A 64 -4.04 -15.46 15.40
C GLU A 64 -3.26 -14.80 14.25
N ASN A 65 -2.27 -15.51 13.73
CA ASN A 65 -1.56 -15.13 12.52
C ASN A 65 -2.28 -15.67 11.29
N LEU A 66 -2.35 -14.86 10.25
CA LEU A 66 -2.94 -15.19 8.97
C LEU A 66 -1.91 -15.01 7.86
N ASP A 67 -1.66 -16.09 7.14
CA ASP A 67 -0.89 -16.04 5.90
C ASP A 67 -1.72 -15.38 4.81
N ILE A 68 -1.09 -14.45 4.08
CA ILE A 68 -1.67 -13.73 2.96
C ILE A 68 -0.72 -13.89 1.77
N LEU A 69 -1.30 -14.16 0.60
CA LEU A 69 -0.56 -14.26 -0.67
C LEU A 69 -0.98 -13.14 -1.61
N LEU A 70 -0.03 -12.32 -2.03
CA LEU A 70 -0.17 -11.46 -3.19
C LEU A 70 0.24 -12.28 -4.41
N GLU A 71 -0.60 -12.38 -5.44
CA GLU A 71 -0.29 -13.21 -6.61
C GLU A 71 -0.88 -12.65 -7.91
N THR A 72 -0.31 -13.11 -9.03
CA THR A 72 -0.83 -12.87 -10.37
C THR A 72 -1.91 -13.87 -10.77
N THR A 73 -2.92 -13.40 -11.48
CA THR A 73 -3.99 -14.21 -12.09
C THR A 73 -3.74 -14.48 -13.58
N ALA A 74 -2.70 -13.85 -14.14
CA ALA A 74 -2.35 -13.86 -15.55
C ALA A 74 -0.83 -14.05 -15.75
N THR A 75 -0.35 -13.86 -16.97
CA THR A 75 1.10 -13.94 -17.28
C THR A 75 1.89 -12.71 -16.82
N ASN A 76 1.22 -11.63 -16.42
CA ASN A 76 1.88 -10.39 -16.02
C ASN A 76 2.46 -10.51 -14.60
N GLN A 77 3.52 -9.76 -14.33
CA GLN A 77 4.17 -9.64 -13.01
C GLN A 77 3.96 -8.23 -12.45
N PHE A 78 4.01 -8.08 -11.13
CA PHE A 78 3.99 -6.78 -10.47
C PHE A 78 5.36 -6.47 -9.87
N ARG A 79 5.76 -5.20 -9.84
CA ARG A 79 7.05 -4.75 -9.30
C ARG A 79 6.90 -4.11 -7.93
N GLY A 80 5.84 -3.32 -7.77
CA GLY A 80 5.53 -2.62 -6.54
C GLY A 80 4.21 -3.07 -5.94
N PHE A 81 4.15 -3.02 -4.62
CA PHE A 81 2.91 -3.18 -3.88
C PHE A 81 2.86 -2.28 -2.64
N LEU A 82 1.65 -2.03 -2.15
CA LEU A 82 1.36 -1.49 -0.81
C LEU A 82 0.11 -2.19 -0.28
N THR A 83 0.26 -3.04 0.73
CA THR A 83 -0.84 -3.82 1.34
C THR A 83 -1.11 -3.36 2.75
N MET A 84 -2.38 -3.20 3.09
CA MET A 84 -2.87 -2.84 4.42
C MET A 84 -4.19 -3.57 4.70
N ALA A 85 -4.48 -3.84 5.97
CA ALA A 85 -5.74 -4.44 6.41
C ALA A 85 -6.65 -3.37 7.03
N PHE A 86 -7.95 -3.43 6.78
CA PHE A 86 -8.95 -2.47 7.27
C PHE A 86 -10.14 -3.19 7.88
N ASP A 87 -10.77 -2.56 8.87
CA ASP A 87 -12.13 -2.91 9.28
C ASP A 87 -13.08 -2.60 8.11
N ALA A 88 -13.72 -3.62 7.57
CA ALA A 88 -14.64 -3.49 6.45
C ALA A 88 -15.87 -2.63 6.77
N SER A 89 -16.23 -2.50 8.05
CA SER A 89 -17.32 -1.62 8.50
C SER A 89 -16.92 -0.15 8.57
N ASN A 90 -15.61 0.14 8.67
CA ASN A 90 -15.08 1.50 8.81
C ASN A 90 -13.65 1.64 8.27
N THR A 91 -13.50 1.53 6.96
CA THR A 91 -12.18 1.65 6.29
C THR A 91 -11.55 3.05 6.47
N GLY A 92 -12.36 4.07 6.77
CA GLY A 92 -11.89 5.43 7.05
C GLY A 92 -11.15 5.60 8.37
N ALA A 93 -11.24 4.64 9.30
CA ALA A 93 -10.49 4.66 10.57
C ALA A 93 -8.98 4.41 10.39
N GLY A 94 -8.58 3.91 9.22
CA GLY A 94 -7.20 3.58 8.90
C GLY A 94 -6.89 2.09 9.06
N PRO A 95 -5.62 1.71 8.80
CA PRO A 95 -5.21 0.32 8.81
C PRO A 95 -5.13 -0.28 10.22
N ILE A 96 -5.48 -1.56 10.33
CA ILE A 96 -5.51 -2.33 11.58
C ILE A 96 -4.56 -3.54 11.54
N GLY A 97 -4.20 -4.03 12.72
CA GLY A 97 -3.34 -5.20 12.90
C GLY A 97 -1.87 -4.91 12.62
N ILE A 98 -1.07 -5.98 12.67
CA ILE A 98 0.38 -5.93 12.48
C ILE A 98 0.76 -6.89 11.37
N ILE A 99 1.63 -6.46 10.46
CA ILE A 99 2.30 -7.34 9.51
C ILE A 99 3.66 -7.67 10.12
N SER A 100 3.91 -8.96 10.36
CA SER A 100 5.12 -9.42 11.05
C SER A 100 6.24 -9.84 10.10
N SER A 101 5.90 -10.23 8.86
CA SER A 101 6.88 -10.62 7.85
C SER A 101 6.36 -10.46 6.43
N VAL A 102 7.29 -10.25 5.49
CA VAL A 102 7.06 -10.14 4.03
C VAL A 102 8.26 -10.78 3.33
N SER A 103 8.05 -11.64 2.34
CA SER A 103 9.14 -12.40 1.68
C SER A 103 10.01 -11.57 0.73
N ASP A 104 9.39 -10.76 -0.13
CA ASP A 104 10.06 -9.91 -1.11
C ASP A 104 9.58 -8.45 -0.97
N GLY A 105 9.82 -7.94 0.24
CA GLY A 105 9.33 -6.65 0.68
C GLY A 105 9.76 -6.32 2.10
N GLN A 106 9.13 -5.28 2.63
CA GLN A 106 9.39 -4.74 3.95
C GLN A 106 8.08 -4.25 4.58
N VAL A 107 8.10 -4.10 5.88
CA VAL A 107 6.99 -3.54 6.66
C VAL A 107 7.27 -2.06 6.96
N ILE A 108 6.23 -1.24 6.92
CA ILE A 108 6.31 0.20 7.20
C ILE A 108 5.18 0.63 8.15
N GLU A 109 5.35 1.80 8.75
CA GLU A 109 4.35 2.40 9.64
C GLU A 109 3.43 3.35 8.86
N CYS A 110 2.27 2.87 8.46
CA CYS A 110 1.21 3.74 7.93
C CYS A 110 0.40 4.42 9.04
N THR A 111 0.38 3.81 10.23
CA THR A 111 0.01 4.48 11.48
C THR A 111 1.24 4.50 12.38
N ALA A 112 1.60 5.67 12.92
CA ALA A 112 2.79 5.83 13.75
C ALA A 112 2.79 4.83 14.91
N GLY A 113 3.88 4.09 15.07
CA GLY A 113 4.06 3.06 16.10
C GLY A 113 3.46 1.69 15.77
N PHE A 114 2.89 1.49 14.58
CA PHE A 114 2.32 0.21 14.15
C PHE A 114 2.86 -0.21 12.78
N LEU A 115 3.47 -1.40 12.71
CA LEU A 115 3.92 -2.03 11.46
C LEU A 115 2.72 -2.63 10.71
N ASN A 116 1.86 -1.77 10.17
CA ASN A 116 0.54 -2.14 9.66
C ASN A 116 0.42 -2.08 8.13
N ALA A 117 1.55 -1.91 7.43
CA ALA A 117 1.59 -1.93 5.98
C ALA A 117 2.82 -2.68 5.46
N ALA A 118 2.67 -3.34 4.33
CA ALA A 118 3.73 -4.04 3.61
C ALA A 118 3.96 -3.38 2.25
N THR A 119 5.22 -3.21 1.87
CA THR A 119 5.60 -2.66 0.56
C THR A 119 6.83 -3.36 -0.01
N HIS A 120 7.08 -3.17 -1.31
CA HIS A 120 8.25 -3.69 -2.01
C HIS A 120 9.57 -3.07 -1.50
N VAL A 121 10.69 -3.73 -1.78
CA VAL A 121 12.05 -3.23 -1.48
C VAL A 121 12.85 -2.85 -2.73
N ASP A 122 12.40 -3.33 -3.89
CA ASP A 122 12.97 -3.07 -5.20
C ASP A 122 11.89 -3.11 -6.29
N ASN A 123 12.28 -2.78 -7.52
CA ASN A 123 11.44 -2.84 -8.70
C ASN A 123 11.62 -4.13 -9.53
N VAL A 124 12.12 -5.20 -8.92
CA VAL A 124 12.24 -6.51 -9.58
C VAL A 124 10.84 -7.10 -9.77
N ASP A 125 10.64 -7.80 -10.90
CA ASP A 125 9.37 -8.43 -11.23
C ASP A 125 9.03 -9.57 -10.26
N LYS A 126 7.82 -9.52 -9.71
CA LYS A 126 7.29 -10.46 -8.71
C LYS A 126 6.04 -11.15 -9.26
N SER A 127 6.01 -12.47 -9.13
CA SER A 127 4.81 -13.27 -9.42
C SER A 127 3.99 -13.54 -8.16
N GLN A 128 4.66 -13.59 -7.01
CA GLN A 128 4.04 -13.82 -5.72
C GLN A 128 4.81 -13.11 -4.60
N VAL A 129 4.10 -12.69 -3.56
CA VAL A 129 4.67 -12.22 -2.29
C VAL A 129 3.83 -12.76 -1.15
N SER A 130 4.44 -13.46 -0.21
CA SER A 130 3.80 -13.87 1.04
C SER A 130 4.00 -12.83 2.13
N LEU A 131 2.97 -12.63 2.94
CA LEU A 131 3.02 -11.82 4.16
C LEU A 131 2.22 -12.47 5.29
N VAL A 132 2.60 -12.18 6.53
CA VAL A 132 1.91 -12.67 7.72
C VAL A 132 1.28 -11.49 8.45
N TRP A 133 -0.03 -11.54 8.63
CA TRP A 133 -0.80 -10.51 9.34
C TRP A 133 -1.40 -11.06 10.63
N THR A 134 -1.41 -10.25 11.69
CA THR A 134 -1.97 -10.58 13.00
C THR A 134 -3.07 -9.58 13.35
N ALA A 135 -4.24 -10.11 13.73
CA ALA A 135 -5.36 -9.28 14.17
C ALA A 135 -5.06 -8.58 15.51
N PRO A 136 -5.55 -7.34 15.72
CA PRO A 136 -5.52 -6.72 17.04
C PRO A 136 -6.25 -7.58 18.08
N ALA A 137 -5.73 -7.64 19.30
CA ALA A 137 -6.31 -8.46 20.38
C ALA A 137 -7.69 -7.98 20.86
N ASP A 138 -8.07 -6.76 20.52
CA ASP A 138 -9.32 -6.09 20.88
C ASP A 138 -10.28 -5.95 19.69
N PHE A 139 -9.96 -6.59 18.55
CA PHE A 139 -10.78 -6.53 17.34
C PHE A 139 -11.55 -7.83 17.10
N THR A 140 -12.87 -7.70 16.98
CA THR A 140 -13.77 -8.71 16.41
C THR A 140 -14.55 -8.05 15.29
N GLY A 141 -14.63 -8.69 14.13
CA GLY A 141 -15.29 -8.07 12.98
C GLY A 141 -14.88 -8.67 11.65
N THR A 142 -15.07 -7.88 10.60
CA THR A 142 -14.74 -8.28 9.23
C THR A 142 -13.57 -7.44 8.74
N VAL A 143 -12.52 -8.09 8.27
CA VAL A 143 -11.32 -7.49 7.72
C VAL A 143 -11.35 -7.56 6.20
N VAL A 144 -10.94 -6.49 5.54
CA VAL A 144 -10.60 -6.49 4.12
C VAL A 144 -9.17 -6.00 3.94
N PHE A 145 -8.40 -6.71 3.12
CA PHE A 145 -7.08 -6.24 2.72
C PHE A 145 -7.22 -5.43 1.45
N TRP A 146 -6.67 -4.22 1.45
CA TRP A 146 -6.49 -3.43 0.25
C TRP A 146 -5.04 -3.51 -0.16
N THR A 147 -4.82 -3.76 -1.46
CA THR A 147 -3.48 -3.75 -2.03
C THR A 147 -3.46 -2.84 -3.25
N THR A 148 -2.47 -1.95 -3.29
CA THR A 148 -2.06 -1.29 -4.52
C THR A 148 -1.03 -2.16 -5.21
N PHE A 149 -1.20 -2.40 -6.50
CA PHE A 149 -0.27 -3.15 -7.34
C PHE A 149 0.28 -2.26 -8.44
N VAL A 150 1.60 -2.25 -8.62
CA VAL A 150 2.29 -1.51 -9.67
C VAL A 150 2.97 -2.50 -10.61
N GLN A 151 2.51 -2.58 -11.85
CA GLN A 151 3.15 -3.36 -12.90
C GLN A 151 4.25 -2.55 -13.59
N ALA A 152 3.96 -1.28 -13.88
CA ALA A 152 4.89 -0.30 -14.42
C ALA A 152 4.57 1.08 -13.85
N GLN A 153 5.45 2.06 -14.08
CA GLN A 153 5.29 3.42 -13.55
C GLN A 153 3.93 4.06 -13.89
N ASP A 154 3.39 3.76 -15.07
CA ASP A 154 2.13 4.25 -15.61
C ASP A 154 0.99 3.21 -15.55
N ILE A 155 1.28 1.98 -15.12
CA ILE A 155 0.33 0.85 -15.07
C ILE A 155 0.23 0.32 -13.64
N PHE A 156 -0.81 0.77 -12.93
CA PHE A 156 -1.04 0.39 -11.54
C PHE A 156 -2.53 0.40 -11.16
N TRP A 157 -2.90 -0.40 -10.17
CA TRP A 157 -4.23 -0.48 -9.57
C TRP A 157 -4.13 -0.12 -8.10
N VAL A 158 -5.07 0.67 -7.59
CA VAL A 158 -5.10 1.11 -6.20
C VAL A 158 -6.26 0.47 -5.45
N GLN A 159 -6.07 0.23 -4.15
CA GLN A 159 -7.12 -0.26 -3.25
C GLN A 159 -7.87 -1.50 -3.76
N VAL A 160 -7.14 -2.44 -4.39
CA VAL A 160 -7.71 -3.69 -4.87
C VAL A 160 -8.11 -4.53 -3.65
N PRO A 161 -9.41 -4.84 -3.46
CA PRO A 161 -9.86 -5.55 -2.27
C PRO A 161 -9.61 -7.06 -2.37
N SER A 162 -9.24 -7.68 -1.24
CA SER A 162 -9.27 -9.13 -1.06
C SER A 162 -10.69 -9.65 -0.82
N ALA A 163 -10.84 -10.98 -0.75
CA ALA A 163 -11.94 -11.57 -0.01
C ALA A 163 -11.88 -11.16 1.47
N THR A 164 -13.02 -11.10 2.13
CA THR A 164 -13.11 -10.71 3.54
C THR A 164 -12.72 -11.84 4.48
N VAL A 165 -12.15 -11.49 5.63
CA VAL A 165 -11.82 -12.41 6.72
C VAL A 165 -12.60 -12.03 7.95
N THR A 166 -13.32 -12.98 8.55
CA THR A 166 -13.98 -12.78 9.84
C THR A 166 -13.01 -13.10 10.96
N VAL A 167 -12.85 -12.16 11.91
CA VAL A 167 -12.13 -12.35 13.16
C VAL A 167 -13.17 -12.51 14.26
N ALA A 168 -13.20 -13.67 14.92
CA ALA A 168 -14.18 -14.02 15.94
C ALA A 168 -13.62 -14.97 17.02
#